data_AF-A0A017S2Y0-F1
#
_entry.id   AF-A0A017S2Y0-F1
#
_cell.length_a   1.000
_cell.length_b   1.000
_cell.length_c   1.000
_cell.angle_alpha   90.00
_cell.angle_beta   90.00
_cell.angle_gamma   90.00
#
_symmetry.space_group_name_H-M   'P 1'
#
loop_
_entity.id
_entity.type
_entity.pdbx_description
1 polymer ?
#
loop_
_entity_poly.entity_id
_entity_poly.type
_entity_poly.pdbx_seq_one_letter_code
_entity_poly.pdbx_strand_id
1 'polypeptide(L)' 'MRLSITLPLATLFLGLASACTPGEYSCGAYQNKDTVMQCGVDGIPVPINTCGGGLTCKNVDGRVLCAV' A
#
# COMPACT_ATOMS: atom_id res chain seq x y z
N MET A 1 0.01 34.54 -29.68
CA MET A 1 -0.60 33.19 -29.59
C MET A 1 -0.91 32.94 -28.11
N ARG A 2 -2.17 33.04 -27.68
CA ARG A 2 -2.56 32.83 -26.28
C ARG A 2 -2.87 31.34 -26.08
N LEU A 3 -2.02 30.64 -25.34
CA LEU A 3 -2.20 29.23 -25.02
C LEU A 3 -3.16 29.13 -23.82
N SER A 4 -4.45 29.05 -24.08
CA SER A 4 -5.48 28.80 -23.06
C SER A 4 -5.45 27.32 -22.69
N ILE A 5 -4.55 26.95 -21.76
CA ILE A 5 -4.55 25.63 -21.13
C ILE A 5 -5.69 25.62 -20.10
N THR A 6 -6.90 25.33 -20.55
CA THR A 6 -8.01 24.95 -19.65
C THR A 6 -7.79 23.49 -19.24
N LEU A 7 -6.76 23.25 -18.44
CA LEU A 7 -6.57 21.95 -17.78
C LEU A 7 -7.70 21.81 -16.76
N PRO A 8 -8.61 20.82 -16.88
CA PRO A 8 -9.60 20.61 -15.83
C PRO A 8 -8.86 20.19 -14.56
N LEU A 9 -8.80 21.08 -13.57
CA LEU A 9 -8.29 20.82 -12.21
C LEU A 9 -9.04 19.66 -11.49
N ALA A 10 -10.03 19.04 -12.13
CA ALA A 10 -10.82 17.94 -11.59
C ALA A 10 -10.03 16.63 -11.43
N THR A 11 -8.85 16.48 -12.05
CA THR A 11 -8.01 15.29 -11.85
C THR A 11 -7.08 15.38 -10.64
N LEU A 12 -6.98 16.52 -9.97
CA LEU A 12 -6.14 16.67 -8.77
C LEU A 12 -6.80 16.09 -7.50
N PHE A 13 -8.07 15.69 -7.56
CA PHE A 13 -8.89 15.29 -6.40
C PHE A 13 -9.36 13.84 -6.39
N LEU A 14 -8.76 12.95 -7.19
CA LEU A 14 -8.89 11.50 -6.97
C LEU A 14 -7.71 11.01 -6.14
N GLY A 15 -7.88 11.22 -4.84
CA GLY A 15 -7.22 10.56 -3.72
C GLY A 15 -5.92 9.82 -3.99
N LEU A 16 -4.87 10.28 -3.30
CA LEU A 16 -3.81 9.42 -2.76
C LEU A 16 -4.40 8.38 -1.76
N ALA A 17 -5.47 7.67 -2.14
CA ALA A 17 -5.67 6.33 -1.63
C ALA A 17 -4.56 5.53 -2.28
N SER A 18 -3.63 5.03 -1.48
CA SER A 18 -2.64 4.05 -1.90
C SER A 18 -3.36 2.94 -2.67
N ALA A 19 -3.41 3.02 -4.00
CA ALA A 19 -4.13 2.10 -4.86
C ALA A 19 -3.35 0.79 -4.88
N CYS A 20 -3.44 0.01 -3.80
CA CYS A 20 -2.97 -1.36 -3.81
C CYS A 20 -3.97 -2.19 -4.62
N THR A 21 -3.47 -3.26 -5.24
CA THR A 21 -4.34 -4.19 -5.96
C THR A 21 -5.07 -5.05 -4.92
N PRO A 22 -6.41 -5.15 -4.95
CA PRO A 22 -7.15 -6.01 -4.04
C PRO A 22 -6.60 -7.43 -4.01
N GLY A 23 -6.37 -7.97 -2.82
CA GLY A 23 -5.79 -9.30 -2.65
C GLY A 23 -4.27 -9.37 -2.71
N GLU A 24 -3.57 -8.28 -3.03
CA GLU A 24 -2.12 -8.22 -2.86
C GLU A 24 -1.73 -8.02 -1.40
N TYR A 25 -0.54 -8.50 -1.07
CA TYR A 25 0.06 -8.37 0.26
C TYR A 25 1.27 -7.46 0.19
N SER A 26 1.49 -6.69 1.25
CA SER A 26 2.66 -5.84 1.38
C SER A 26 3.09 -5.76 2.84
N CYS A 27 4.33 -5.36 3.07
CA CYS A 27 4.76 -5.00 4.41
C CYS A 27 4.28 -3.59 4.73
N GLY A 28 3.86 -3.37 5.97
CA GLY A 28 3.53 -2.04 6.45
C GLY A 28 4.76 -1.13 6.41
N ALA A 29 4.52 0.17 6.63
CA ALA A 29 5.58 1.17 6.64
C ALA A 29 5.82 1.69 8.07
N TYR A 30 7.01 2.23 8.32
CA TYR A 30 7.38 2.90 9.57
C TYR A 30 7.16 2.02 10.82
N GLN A 31 6.29 2.42 11.73
CA GLN A 31 5.95 1.70 12.95
C GLN A 31 5.24 0.36 12.71
N ASN A 32 4.70 0.14 11.50
CA ASN A 32 4.05 -1.11 11.09
C ASN A 32 4.92 -1.90 10.11
N LYS A 33 6.23 -1.63 10.04
CA LYS A 33 7.15 -2.35 9.13
C LYS A 33 7.18 -3.86 9.33
N ASP A 34 6.84 -4.31 10.53
CA ASP A 34 6.78 -5.72 10.91
C ASP A 34 5.36 -6.29 10.77
N THR A 35 4.43 -5.54 10.16
CA THR A 35 3.06 -5.97 9.93
C THR A 35 2.86 -6.33 8.46
N VAL A 36 2.34 -7.53 8.22
CA VAL A 36 1.80 -7.93 6.92
C VAL A 36 0.45 -7.23 6.75
N MET A 37 0.35 -6.46 5.67
CA MET A 37 -0.84 -5.77 5.23
C MET A 37 -1.41 -6.51 4.03
N GLN A 38 -2.73 -6.63 3.95
CA GLN A 38 -3.45 -7.10 2.78
C GLN A 38 -4.24 -5.94 2.19
N CYS A 39 -4.24 -5.81 0.88
CA CYS A 39 -5.10 -4.84 0.22
C CYS A 39 -6.56 -5.27 0.27
N GLY A 40 -7.41 -4.44 0.86
CA GLY A 40 -8.87 -4.60 0.85
C GLY A 40 -9.47 -4.44 -0.54
N VAL A 41 -10.74 -4.84 -0.69
CA VAL A 41 -11.50 -4.70 -1.94
C VAL A 41 -11.78 -3.24 -2.32
N ASP A 42 -11.73 -2.37 -1.31
CA ASP A 42 -11.84 -0.92 -1.39
C ASP A 42 -10.50 -0.24 -1.78
N GLY A 43 -9.43 -1.02 -1.99
CA GLY A 43 -8.12 -0.52 -2.35
C GLY A 43 -7.35 0.10 -1.18
N ILE A 44 -7.74 -0.20 0.06
CA ILE A 44 -7.05 0.29 1.26
C ILE A 44 -6.27 -0.87 1.90
N PRO A 45 -4.98 -0.70 2.18
CA PRO A 45 -4.20 -1.72 2.88
C PRO A 45 -4.65 -1.83 4.34
N VAL A 46 -5.05 -3.03 4.74
CA VAL A 46 -5.48 -3.39 6.10
C VAL A 46 -4.46 -4.31 6.75
N PRO A 47 -4.13 -4.13 8.05
CA PRO A 47 -3.22 -5.02 8.76
C PRO A 47 -3.89 -6.38 9.01
N ILE A 48 -3.21 -7.46 8.66
CA ILE A 48 -3.73 -8.82 8.87
C ILE A 48 -2.89 -9.66 9.83
N ASN A 49 -1.58 -9.37 9.95
CA ASN A 49 -0.70 -10.09 10.85
C ASN A 49 0.52 -9.25 11.25
N THR A 50 0.83 -9.14 12.54
CA THR A 50 2.04 -8.49 13.02
C THR A 50 3.08 -9.53 13.42
N CYS A 51 4.27 -9.44 12.83
CA CYS A 51 5.39 -10.32 13.11
C CYS A 51 5.89 -10.09 14.55
N GLY A 52 5.88 -11.16 15.34
CA GLY A 52 6.37 -11.16 16.72
C GLY A 52 7.73 -11.88 16.84
N GLY A 53 8.35 -11.79 18.01
CA GLY A 53 9.51 -12.61 18.36
C GLY A 53 10.80 -12.30 17.58
N GLY A 54 10.99 -11.04 17.15
CA GLY A 54 12.16 -10.61 16.38
C GLY A 54 12.07 -10.88 14.88
N LEU A 55 10.91 -11.37 14.39
CA LEU A 55 10.62 -11.51 12.98
C LEU A 55 10.24 -10.16 12.37
N THR A 56 10.64 -9.97 11.10
CA THR A 56 10.31 -8.78 10.31
C THR A 56 9.44 -9.17 9.13
N CYS A 57 8.60 -8.26 8.64
CA CYS A 57 7.87 -8.52 7.41
C CYS A 57 8.86 -8.46 6.22
N LYS A 58 8.86 -9.49 5.38
CA LYS A 58 9.69 -9.59 4.18
C LYS A 58 8.88 -10.11 3.00
N ASN A 59 9.24 -9.65 1.81
CA ASN A 59 8.82 -10.27 0.55
C ASN A 59 9.87 -11.31 0.14
N VAL A 60 9.50 -12.58 0.16
CA VAL A 60 10.34 -13.73 -0.19
C VAL A 60 9.67 -14.48 -1.33
N ASP A 61 10.32 -14.53 -2.50
CA ASP A 61 9.81 -15.20 -3.70
C ASP A 61 8.37 -14.77 -4.08
N GLY A 62 8.07 -13.47 -3.97
CA GLY A 62 6.76 -12.92 -4.30
C GLY A 62 5.68 -13.15 -3.23
N ARG A 63 6.05 -13.71 -2.06
CA ARG A 63 5.15 -13.85 -0.91
C ARG A 63 5.57 -12.93 0.22
N VAL A 64 4.60 -12.28 0.84
CA VAL A 64 4.82 -11.44 2.01
C VAL A 64 4.59 -12.28 3.27
N LEU A 65 5.62 -12.42 4.10
CA LEU A 65 5.58 -13.22 5.32
C LEU A 65 6.53 -12.69 6.39
N CYS A 66 6.35 -13.17 7.61
CA CYS A 66 7.26 -12.89 8.73
C CYS A 66 8.50 -13.78 8.61
N ALA A 67 9.68 -13.17 8.50
CA ALA A 67 10.96 -13.85 8.41
C ALA A 67 12.04 -13.13 9.22
N VAL A 68 13.10 -13.86 9.58
CA VAL A 68 14.35 -13.32 10.13
C VAL A 68 15.21 -12.69 9.05
#